data_AF-A0A916T2V9-F1
#
_entry.id   AF-A0A916T2V9-F1
#
_cell.length_a   1.000
_cell.length_b   1.000
_cell.length_c   1.000
_cell.angle_alpha   90.00
_cell.angle_beta   90.00
_cell.angle_gamma   90.00
#
_symmetry.space_group_name_H-M   'P 1'
#
loop_
_entity.id
_entity.type
_entity.pdbx_description
1 polymer ?
#
loop_
_entity_poly.entity_id
_entity_poly.type
_entity_poly.pdbx_seq_one_letter_code
_entity_poly.pdbx_strand_id
1 'polypeptide(L)'
;MFMERIVRYGIEAQFNGACSLCGAATLAGERIFKLPAKRGGGKWVCAPCRWDDDDRVIDLGFVVRKVERRMKVGPYTPKLVEVEVILRAVQDVELETYDEALLLDHFEECLELRRSPTLSRAKMAMLLGVLRRVGE
;
A
#
# COMPACT_ATOMS: atom_id res chain seq x y z
N MET A 1 1.69 19.39 -21.23
CA MET A 1 3.16 19.51 -21.17
C MET A 1 3.77 19.63 -19.76
N PHE A 2 3.58 20.70 -18.96
CA PHE A 2 4.25 20.82 -17.64
C PHE A 2 3.77 19.81 -16.59
N MET A 3 2.45 19.61 -16.50
CA MET A 3 1.84 18.66 -15.55
C MET A 3 2.19 17.20 -15.89
N GLU A 4 2.33 16.84 -17.17
CA GLU A 4 2.80 15.51 -17.59
C GLU A 4 4.24 15.25 -17.18
N ARG A 5 5.13 16.26 -17.25
CA ARG A 5 6.50 16.13 -16.75
C ARG A 5 6.55 15.91 -15.24
N ILE A 6 5.74 16.64 -14.46
CA ILE A 6 5.64 16.42 -13.00
C ILE A 6 5.09 15.02 -12.68
N VAL A 7 4.08 14.58 -13.43
CA VAL A 7 3.45 13.28 -13.24
C VAL A 7 4.38 12.12 -13.64
N ARG A 8 5.32 12.35 -14.58
CA ARG A 8 6.28 11.35 -15.10
C ARG A 8 7.64 11.36 -14.39
N TYR A 9 8.15 12.52 -14.03
CA TYR A 9 9.51 12.66 -13.47
C TYR A 9 9.52 13.04 -12.00
N GLY A 10 8.37 13.41 -11.42
CA GLY A 10 8.30 13.93 -10.05
C GLY A 10 8.88 15.34 -9.92
N ILE A 11 8.91 15.85 -8.69
CA ILE A 11 9.61 17.06 -8.28
C ILE A 11 10.48 16.76 -7.06
N GLU A 12 11.43 17.62 -6.74
CA GLU A 12 12.15 17.57 -5.47
C GLU A 12 11.25 18.10 -4.34
N ALA A 13 11.23 17.39 -3.22
CA ALA A 13 10.54 17.81 -2.03
C ALA A 13 11.24 19.03 -1.42
N GLN A 14 10.49 20.10 -1.18
CA GLN A 14 11.03 21.32 -0.55
C GLN A 14 11.13 21.20 0.97
N PHE A 15 10.36 20.30 1.58
CA PHE A 15 10.27 20.12 3.03
C PHE A 15 10.23 18.64 3.37
N ASN A 16 10.68 18.31 4.59
CA ASN A 16 10.47 16.99 5.16
C ASN A 16 8.97 16.73 5.34
N GLY A 17 8.55 15.50 5.07
CA GLY A 17 7.15 15.11 5.12
C GLY A 17 6.99 13.59 5.11
N ALA A 18 5.80 13.13 4.71
CA ALA A 18 5.52 11.71 4.57
C ALA A 18 4.67 11.44 3.32
N CYS A 19 4.89 10.29 2.70
CA CYS A 19 4.09 9.80 1.60
C CYS A 19 2.61 9.72 2.02
N SER A 20 1.73 10.33 1.22
CA SER A 20 0.30 10.38 1.52
C SER A 20 -0.39 9.01 1.50
N LEU A 21 0.22 8.01 0.84
CA LEU A 21 -0.31 6.65 0.74
C LEU A 21 0.32 5.70 1.75
N CYS A 22 1.64 5.51 1.72
CA CYS A 22 2.32 4.53 2.57
C CYS A 22 2.93 5.11 3.86
N GLY A 23 2.92 6.43 4.06
CA GLY A 23 3.45 7.04 5.29
C GLY A 23 4.97 7.00 5.44
N ALA A 24 5.73 6.46 4.47
CA ALA A 24 7.19 6.56 4.45
C ALA A 24 7.62 8.03 4.52
N ALA A 25 8.69 8.32 5.25
CA ALA A 25 9.27 9.65 5.29
C ALA A 25 9.68 10.09 3.87
N THR A 26 9.52 11.38 3.60
CA THR A 26 10.06 12.03 2.40
C THR A 26 10.93 13.17 2.89
N LEU A 27 12.23 13.13 2.62
CA LEU A 27 13.17 14.17 3.03
C LEU A 27 13.24 15.30 1.99
N ALA A 28 13.60 16.50 2.43
CA ALA A 28 13.89 17.59 1.50
C ALA A 28 15.00 17.17 0.52
N GLY A 29 14.80 17.49 -0.76
CA GLY A 29 15.67 17.05 -1.86
C GLY A 29 15.31 15.68 -2.46
N GLU A 30 14.48 14.87 -1.81
CA GLU A 30 14.01 13.60 -2.40
C GLU A 30 12.95 13.83 -3.47
N ARG A 31 12.87 12.89 -4.43
CA ARG A 31 11.90 12.96 -5.51
C ARG A 31 10.54 12.44 -5.07
N ILE A 32 9.53 13.31 -5.17
CA ILE A 32 8.12 13.02 -4.88
C ILE A 32 7.26 13.19 -6.13
N PHE A 33 6.13 12.48 -6.16
CA PHE A 33 5.29 12.35 -7.34
C PHE A 33 3.85 12.70 -7.03
N LYS A 34 3.16 13.32 -7.98
CA LYS A 34 1.75 13.64 -7.85
C LYS A 34 0.90 12.51 -8.41
N LEU A 35 -0.08 12.03 -7.64
CA LEU A 35 -1.09 11.12 -8.17
C LEU A 35 -2.00 11.84 -9.18
N PRO A 36 -2.48 11.14 -10.24
CA PRO A 36 -3.48 11.69 -11.15
C PRO A 36 -4.71 12.15 -10.37
N ALA A 37 -5.11 13.40 -10.55
CA ALA A 37 -6.26 13.96 -9.85
C ALA A 37 -7.56 13.44 -10.50
N LYS A 38 -8.36 12.65 -9.78
CA LYS A 38 -9.73 12.35 -10.24
C LYS A 38 -10.70 13.52 -10.00
N ARG A 39 -10.49 14.34 -8.94
CA ARG A 39 -11.29 15.55 -8.59
C ARG A 39 -10.48 16.52 -7.69
N GLY A 40 -9.59 17.32 -8.28
CA GLY A 40 -9.06 18.55 -7.64
C GLY A 40 -7.94 18.44 -6.58
N GLY A 41 -7.59 17.26 -6.06
CA GLY A 41 -6.51 17.14 -5.05
C GLY A 41 -5.54 16.02 -5.35
N GLY A 42 -4.50 16.28 -6.14
CA GLY A 42 -3.42 15.31 -6.35
C GLY A 42 -2.56 15.19 -5.09
N LYS A 43 -2.55 14.02 -4.46
CA LYS A 43 -1.69 13.73 -3.29
C LYS A 43 -0.25 13.50 -3.75
N TRP A 44 0.70 14.01 -2.97
CA TRP A 44 2.12 13.72 -3.16
C TRP A 44 2.48 12.38 -2.51
N VAL A 45 3.21 11.57 -3.26
CA VAL A 45 3.58 10.20 -2.88
C VAL A 45 5.04 9.93 -3.25
N CYS A 46 5.65 8.99 -2.55
CA CYS A 46 6.96 8.47 -2.93
C CYS A 46 6.88 7.65 -4.23
N ALA A 47 8.03 7.43 -4.88
CA ALA A 47 8.15 6.59 -6.08
C ALA A 47 7.39 5.23 -5.99
N PRO A 48 7.53 4.41 -4.92
CA PRO A 48 6.83 3.12 -4.85
C PRO A 48 5.31 3.22 -4.91
N CYS A 49 4.77 4.30 -4.36
CA CYS A 49 3.34 4.53 -4.36
C CYS A 49 2.84 5.13 -5.67
N ARG A 50 3.74 5.62 -6.54
CA ARG A 50 3.40 6.21 -7.83
C ARG A 50 3.47 5.22 -8.98
N TRP A 51 4.53 4.41 -9.01
CA TRP A 51 4.88 3.55 -10.13
C TRP A 51 4.62 2.09 -9.77
N ASP A 52 4.06 1.36 -10.72
CA ASP A 52 4.12 -0.10 -10.76
C ASP A 52 5.45 -0.41 -11.43
N ASP A 53 6.42 -0.84 -10.63
CA ASP A 53 7.76 -1.21 -11.08
C ASP A 53 7.90 -2.70 -10.81
N ASP A 54 7.88 -3.51 -11.87
CA ASP A 54 7.87 -4.98 -11.79
C ASP A 54 9.19 -5.52 -11.22
N ASP A 55 10.29 -4.76 -11.34
CA ASP A 55 11.61 -5.14 -10.84
C ASP A 55 11.81 -4.73 -9.35
N ARG A 56 10.82 -4.08 -8.74
CA ARG A 56 10.92 -3.60 -7.37
C ARG A 56 10.52 -4.66 -6.35
N VAL A 57 11.33 -4.80 -5.31
CA VAL A 57 10.98 -5.52 -4.08
C VAL A 57 9.93 -4.71 -3.30
N ILE A 58 8.66 -5.10 -3.43
CA ILE A 58 7.62 -4.78 -2.43
C ILE A 58 7.77 -5.82 -1.33
N ASP A 59 8.14 -5.36 -0.14
CA ASP A 59 8.33 -6.22 1.03
C ASP A 59 7.18 -6.07 2.03
N LEU A 60 7.14 -6.98 3.00
CA LEU A 60 6.14 -6.96 4.06
C LEU A 60 6.18 -5.65 4.86
N GLY A 61 7.38 -5.11 5.13
CA GLY A 61 7.54 -3.85 5.85
C GLY A 61 6.88 -2.65 5.14
N PHE A 62 6.92 -2.62 3.82
CA PHE A 62 6.18 -1.66 3.01
C PHE A 62 4.67 -1.81 3.16
N VAL A 63 4.17 -3.05 3.07
CA VAL A 63 2.73 -3.34 3.21
C VAL A 63 2.23 -2.94 4.59
N VAL A 64 2.89 -3.40 5.66
CA VAL A 64 2.50 -3.10 7.06
C VAL A 64 2.39 -1.59 7.27
N ARG A 65 3.46 -0.85 6.94
CA ARG A 65 3.49 0.62 7.09
C ARG A 65 2.38 1.30 6.28
N LYS A 66 2.08 0.79 5.09
CA LYS A 66 1.00 1.30 4.25
C LYS A 66 -0.37 1.04 4.87
N VAL A 67 -0.64 -0.16 5.38
CA VAL A 67 -1.89 -0.49 6.08
C VAL A 67 -2.06 0.41 7.30
N GLU A 68 -1.02 0.57 8.13
CA GLU A 68 -1.03 1.46 9.31
C GLU A 68 -1.31 2.93 8.93
N ARG A 69 -0.73 3.41 7.83
CA ARG A 69 -1.04 4.74 7.31
C ARG A 69 -2.51 4.83 6.91
N ARG A 70 -3.02 3.85 6.15
CA ARG A 70 -4.40 3.85 5.64
C ARG A 70 -5.43 3.76 6.76
N MET A 71 -5.17 3.05 7.85
CA MET A 71 -6.02 3.07 9.05
C MET A 71 -6.37 4.49 9.50
N LYS A 72 -5.41 5.42 9.43
CA LYS A 72 -5.58 6.84 9.80
C LYS A 72 -6.30 7.66 8.72
N VAL A 73 -6.07 7.37 7.44
CA VAL A 73 -6.46 8.26 6.33
C VAL A 73 -7.59 7.75 5.41
N GLY A 74 -8.06 6.52 5.58
CA GLY A 74 -9.20 5.96 4.84
C GLY A 74 -8.95 4.55 4.25
N PRO A 75 -9.87 4.04 3.41
CA PRO A 75 -9.85 2.64 2.96
C PRO A 75 -8.55 2.27 2.24
N TYR A 76 -8.16 1.00 2.27
CA TYR A 76 -6.96 0.53 1.60
C TYR A 76 -7.31 -0.39 0.45
N THR A 77 -6.85 -0.06 -0.75
CA THR A 77 -6.95 -0.92 -1.93
C THR A 77 -5.54 -1.43 -2.25
N PRO A 78 -5.11 -2.59 -1.71
CA PRO A 78 -3.82 -3.17 -2.05
C PRO A 78 -3.74 -3.48 -3.55
N LYS A 79 -2.56 -3.27 -4.13
CA LYS A 79 -2.24 -3.75 -5.48
C LYS A 79 -2.11 -5.28 -5.44
N LEU A 80 -2.26 -5.96 -6.58
CA LEU A 80 -2.14 -7.43 -6.64
C LEU A 80 -0.78 -7.92 -6.10
N VAL A 81 0.31 -7.25 -6.46
CA VAL A 81 1.64 -7.54 -5.89
C VAL A 81 1.72 -7.35 -4.36
N GLU A 82 0.97 -6.40 -3.79
CA GLU A 82 0.89 -6.24 -2.33
C GLU A 82 0.09 -7.40 -1.71
N VAL A 83 -0.95 -7.89 -2.40
CA VAL A 83 -1.72 -9.07 -1.99
C VAL A 83 -0.86 -10.34 -2.03
N GLU A 84 -0.05 -10.53 -3.07
CA GLU A 84 0.89 -11.65 -3.16
C GLU A 84 1.90 -11.65 -2.00
N VAL A 85 2.45 -10.48 -1.66
CA VAL A 85 3.36 -10.32 -0.53
C VAL A 85 2.66 -10.63 0.79
N ILE A 86 1.40 -10.22 0.96
CA ILE A 86 0.59 -10.55 2.14
C ILE A 86 0.43 -12.07 2.25
N LEU A 87 -0.09 -12.73 1.21
CA LEU A 87 -0.38 -14.16 1.25
C LEU A 87 0.88 -15.00 1.47
N ARG A 88 2.00 -14.65 0.81
CA ARG A 88 3.29 -15.30 1.06
C ARG A 88 3.78 -15.11 2.48
N ALA A 89 3.59 -13.92 3.06
CA ALA A 89 4.04 -13.62 4.42
C ALA A 89 3.24 -14.38 5.49
N VAL A 90 1.95 -14.65 5.25
CA VAL A 90 1.06 -15.27 6.24
C VAL A 90 0.90 -16.78 6.05
N GLN A 91 1.60 -17.38 5.10
CA GLN A 91 1.44 -18.80 4.74
C GLN A 91 1.63 -19.75 5.93
N ASP A 92 2.55 -19.42 6.84
CA ASP A 92 2.87 -20.23 8.02
C ASP A 92 2.33 -19.62 9.33
N VAL A 93 1.43 -18.64 9.26
CA VAL A 93 0.82 -18.01 10.43
C VAL A 93 -0.44 -18.78 10.83
N GLU A 94 -0.52 -19.20 12.10
CA GLU A 94 -1.75 -19.76 12.65
C GLU A 94 -2.85 -18.67 12.70
N LEU A 95 -4.00 -18.97 12.08
CA LEU A 95 -5.16 -18.09 12.08
C LEU A 95 -6.03 -18.41 13.29
N GLU A 96 -6.37 -17.38 14.07
CA GLU A 96 -7.09 -17.53 15.33
C GLU A 96 -8.60 -17.45 15.13
N THR A 97 -9.06 -16.87 14.02
CA THR A 97 -10.48 -16.65 13.77
C THR A 97 -10.91 -17.04 12.36
N TYR A 98 -12.19 -17.41 12.23
CA TYR A 98 -12.80 -17.69 10.93
C TYR A 98 -12.78 -16.46 10.00
N ASP A 99 -12.94 -15.26 10.55
CA ASP A 99 -12.92 -14.03 9.75
C ASP A 99 -11.52 -13.74 9.15
N GLU A 100 -10.44 -14.12 9.83
CA GLU A 100 -9.08 -14.03 9.31
C GLU A 100 -8.90 -14.97 8.09
N ALA A 101 -9.37 -16.21 8.21
CA ALA A 101 -9.35 -17.17 7.09
C ALA A 101 -10.16 -16.63 5.89
N LEU A 102 -11.38 -16.14 6.12
CA LEU A 102 -12.21 -15.53 5.08
C LEU A 102 -11.54 -14.33 4.40
N LEU A 103 -10.77 -13.54 5.14
CA LEU A 103 -10.03 -12.41 4.58
C LEU A 103 -8.92 -12.89 3.63
N LEU A 104 -8.22 -13.96 3.98
CA LEU A 104 -7.17 -14.53 3.12
C LEU A 104 -7.75 -15.26 1.90
N ASP A 105 -8.83 -16.02 2.05
CA ASP A 105 -9.56 -16.63 0.93
C ASP A 105 -10.01 -15.55 -0.07
N HIS A 106 -10.52 -14.43 0.43
CA HIS A 106 -10.90 -13.30 -0.41
C HIS A 106 -9.70 -12.68 -1.16
N PHE A 107 -8.51 -12.72 -0.57
CA PHE A 107 -7.29 -12.27 -1.24
C PHE A 107 -6.85 -13.23 -2.35
N GLU A 108 -6.93 -14.54 -2.12
CA GLU A 108 -6.66 -15.55 -3.15
C GLU A 108 -7.61 -15.38 -4.34
N GLU A 109 -8.92 -15.27 -4.07
CA GLU A 109 -9.93 -15.01 -5.11
C GLU A 109 -9.61 -13.73 -5.89
N CYS A 110 -9.17 -12.67 -5.20
CA CYS A 110 -8.77 -11.42 -5.84
C CYS A 110 -7.56 -11.56 -6.77
N LEU A 111 -6.58 -12.39 -6.41
CA LEU A 111 -5.44 -12.70 -7.28
C LEU A 111 -5.88 -13.48 -8.52
N GLU A 112 -6.69 -14.51 -8.34
CA GLU A 112 -7.23 -15.32 -9.43
C GLU A 112 -8.04 -14.47 -10.42
N LEU A 113 -8.92 -13.61 -9.90
CA LEU A 113 -9.76 -12.72 -10.70
C LEU A 113 -9.02 -11.48 -11.22
N ARG A 114 -7.74 -11.29 -10.86
CA ARG A 114 -6.94 -10.09 -11.17
C ARG A 114 -7.63 -8.79 -10.75
N ARG A 115 -8.26 -8.77 -9.57
CA ARG A 115 -8.99 -7.61 -9.03
C ARG A 115 -8.41 -7.19 -7.68
N SER A 116 -8.13 -5.90 -7.53
CA SER A 116 -7.66 -5.37 -6.26
C SER A 116 -8.81 -5.26 -5.24
N PRO A 117 -8.71 -5.90 -4.05
CA PRO A 117 -9.73 -5.78 -3.02
C PRO A 117 -9.70 -4.36 -2.44
N THR A 118 -10.81 -3.91 -1.86
CA THR A 118 -10.84 -2.68 -1.06
C THR A 118 -11.22 -3.01 0.36
N LEU A 119 -10.31 -2.70 1.28
CA LEU A 119 -10.41 -3.00 2.69
C LEU A 119 -10.99 -1.82 3.47
N SER A 120 -12.01 -2.12 4.26
CA SER A 120 -12.52 -1.24 5.30
C SER A 120 -11.54 -1.17 6.48
N ARG A 121 -11.79 -0.26 7.42
CA ARG A 121 -10.99 -0.19 8.66
C ARG A 121 -11.01 -1.48 9.47
N ALA A 122 -12.15 -2.17 9.54
CA ALA A 122 -12.25 -3.44 10.26
C ALA A 122 -11.34 -4.51 9.62
N LYS A 123 -11.41 -4.68 8.29
CA LYS A 123 -10.55 -5.64 7.57
C LYS A 123 -9.07 -5.27 7.64
N MET A 124 -8.73 -3.97 7.61
CA MET A 124 -7.36 -3.52 7.81
C MET A 124 -6.83 -3.81 9.22
N ALA A 125 -7.66 -3.66 10.26
CA ALA A 125 -7.25 -3.97 11.63
C ALA A 125 -6.98 -5.47 11.81
N MET A 126 -7.84 -6.31 11.25
CA MET A 126 -7.66 -7.76 11.22
C MET A 126 -6.39 -8.16 10.47
N LEU A 127 -6.17 -7.60 9.26
CA LEU A 127 -4.95 -7.81 8.50
C LEU A 127 -3.70 -7.42 9.32
N LEU A 128 -3.71 -6.28 10.00
CA LEU A 128 -2.58 -5.87 10.85
C LEU A 128 -2.33 -6.82 12.01
N GLY A 129 -3.38 -7.43 12.59
CA GLY A 129 -3.26 -8.47 13.60
C GLY A 129 -2.46 -9.66 13.06
N VAL A 130 -2.92 -10.22 11.93
CA VAL A 130 -2.24 -11.34 11.27
C VAL A 130 -0.79 -10.99 10.88
N LEU A 131 -0.57 -9.84 10.23
CA LEU A 131 0.76 -9.45 9.76
C LEU A 131 1.78 -9.21 10.89
N ARG A 132 1.33 -8.88 12.10
CA ARG A 132 2.24 -8.70 13.24
C ARG A 132 2.76 -10.03 13.78
N ARG A 133 1.96 -11.10 13.69
CA ARG A 133 2.35 -12.45 14.08
C ARG A 133 3.39 -13.08 13.13
N VAL A 134 3.58 -12.55 11.92
CA VAL A 134 4.59 -13.04 10.96
C VAL A 134 6.03 -12.91 11.49
N GLY A 135 6.28 -11.98 12.40
CA GLY A 135 7.62 -11.75 12.97
C GLY A 135 7.79 -12.25 14.41
N GLU A 136 6.78 -12.91 14.97
CA GLU A 136 6.80 -13.53 16.30
C GLU A 136 7.27 -14.98 16.22
#